data_AF-A0A951BBH2-F1
#
_entry.id   AF-A0A951BBH2-F1
#
_cell.length_a   1.000
_cell.length_b   1.000
_cell.length_c   1.000
_cell.angle_alpha   90.00
_cell.angle_beta   90.00
_cell.angle_gamma   90.00
#
_symmetry.space_group_name_H-M   'P 1'
#
loop_
_entity.id
_entity.type
_entity.pdbx_description
1 polymer ?
#
loop_
_entity_poly.entity_id
_entity_poly.type
_entity_poly.pdbx_seq_one_letter_code
_entity_poly.pdbx_strand_id
1 'polypeptide(L)'
;MTGAMCSRLALGMTALLGGFAPAEAAPEPPVSAAASAPPMLTPVLPALAEAQGRLAGRLADLLHAPEEARSLLVNLAAWLATAEGVRAFAYVLILFIVAVGLEWLYWTCAFSALRAADIAEPSSPRQVLWLGLRRAMLKGVGLLLFAVAAIGVTTSFSWPGASQDCILTIVLVIVLLRLAGLVLRLLLAPGSTGPRILPLDDQTAANANFGALAVIALLVVGVFIPGSIERISDAHHFAQAVRLVAVTLAAGIVLAGIAAAARAAKPRRRTARRRLPPFPKMFFASVLVVTIYVLWLAGGGRLALTLAVVCLVVAAEGVLRPMVR
;
A
#
# COMPACT_ATOMS: atom_id res chain seq x y z
N MET A 1 41.89 -9.49 37.26
CA MET A 1 41.75 -10.94 36.95
C MET A 1 40.35 -11.10 36.38
N THR A 2 40.09 -11.38 35.10
CA THR A 2 40.86 -12.02 34.05
C THR A 2 40.22 -11.58 32.73
N GLY A 3 40.85 -10.64 32.04
CA GLY A 3 40.65 -10.44 30.61
C GLY A 3 41.62 -11.36 29.88
N ALA A 4 41.12 -12.29 29.06
CA ALA A 4 41.94 -13.07 28.11
C ALA A 4 41.13 -13.95 27.12
N MET A 5 39.83 -13.73 26.88
CA MET A 5 39.04 -14.66 26.04
C MET A 5 38.30 -14.06 24.83
N CYS A 6 38.36 -12.75 24.59
CA CYS A 6 37.66 -12.13 23.43
C CYS A 6 38.53 -11.90 22.18
N SER A 7 39.81 -12.30 22.18
CA SER A 7 40.73 -11.99 21.07
C SER A 7 40.98 -13.14 20.08
N ARG A 8 40.33 -14.31 20.24
CA ARG A 8 40.57 -15.49 19.37
C ARG A 8 39.49 -15.78 18.32
N LEU A 9 38.42 -14.99 18.26
CA LEU A 9 37.37 -15.14 17.22
C LEU A 9 37.53 -14.20 16.01
N ALA A 10 38.47 -13.26 16.04
CA ALA A 10 38.74 -12.34 14.92
C ALA A 10 39.81 -12.85 13.93
N LEU A 11 40.39 -14.03 14.15
CA LEU A 11 41.51 -14.56 13.34
C LEU A 11 41.14 -15.79 12.48
N GLY A 12 39.87 -16.19 12.46
CA GLY A 12 39.38 -17.34 11.69
C GLY A 12 38.64 -17.01 10.38
N MET A 13 38.28 -15.75 10.13
CA MET A 13 37.44 -15.36 8.98
C MET A 13 38.18 -14.67 7.84
N THR A 14 39.50 -14.48 7.97
CA THR A 14 40.39 -13.97 6.91
C THR A 14 41.06 -15.07 6.09
N ALA A 15 40.84 -16.35 6.41
CA ALA A 15 41.43 -17.49 5.71
C ALA A 15 40.54 -18.12 4.61
N LEU A 16 39.34 -17.56 4.36
CA LEU A 16 38.42 -18.00 3.29
C LEU A 16 38.39 -17.07 2.06
N LEU A 17 39.28 -16.08 2.01
CA LEU A 17 39.48 -15.17 0.87
C LEU A 17 40.85 -15.34 0.17
N GLY A 18 41.59 -16.40 0.50
CA GLY A 18 42.87 -16.73 -0.14
C GLY A 18 42.68 -17.75 -1.26
N GLY A 19 42.54 -17.30 -2.51
CA GLY A 19 42.52 -18.23 -3.64
C GLY A 19 42.03 -17.69 -4.98
N PHE A 20 42.24 -16.42 -5.32
CA PHE A 20 42.17 -15.99 -6.72
C PHE A 20 43.59 -16.00 -7.29
N ALA A 21 43.92 -17.08 -7.97
CA ALA A 21 45.10 -17.17 -8.82
C ALA A 21 45.02 -16.09 -9.92
N PRO A 22 46.13 -15.43 -10.28
CA PRO A 22 46.16 -14.61 -11.48
C PRO A 22 45.91 -15.52 -12.68
N ALA A 23 44.81 -15.26 -13.39
CA ALA A 23 44.48 -15.95 -14.62
C ALA A 23 45.60 -15.71 -15.64
N GLU A 24 46.34 -16.78 -15.92
CA GLU A 24 47.30 -16.89 -16.99
C GLU A 24 46.59 -16.55 -18.31
N ALA A 25 47.12 -15.54 -19.01
CA ALA A 25 46.51 -14.95 -20.20
C ALA A 25 46.41 -15.99 -21.32
N ALA A 26 45.21 -16.52 -21.54
CA ALA A 26 44.89 -17.34 -22.68
C ALA A 26 44.90 -16.48 -23.97
N PRO A 27 45.42 -17.00 -25.09
CA PRO A 27 45.49 -16.28 -26.37
C PRO A 27 44.09 -15.96 -26.90
N GLU A 28 43.90 -14.70 -27.31
CA GLU A 28 42.67 -14.19 -27.89
C GLU A 28 42.23 -15.03 -29.11
N PRO A 29 40.99 -15.54 -29.14
CA PRO A 29 40.45 -16.18 -30.33
C PRO A 29 40.25 -15.15 -31.44
N PRO A 30 40.40 -15.56 -32.72
CA PRO A 30 40.24 -14.67 -33.86
C PRO A 30 38.81 -14.12 -33.91
N VAL A 31 38.72 -12.79 -33.87
CA VAL A 31 37.52 -11.99 -34.14
C VAL A 31 37.12 -12.23 -35.60
N SER A 32 36.29 -13.24 -35.84
CA SER A 32 35.72 -13.50 -37.16
C SER A 32 34.24 -13.87 -37.04
N ALA A 33 33.42 -13.13 -37.77
CA ALA A 33 31.96 -13.22 -37.88
C ALA A 33 31.15 -12.72 -36.67
N ALA A 34 31.25 -11.42 -36.39
CA ALA A 34 30.14 -10.67 -35.78
C ALA A 34 28.94 -10.72 -36.74
N ALA A 35 28.15 -11.79 -36.65
CA ALA A 35 26.82 -11.86 -37.20
C ALA A 35 26.06 -10.65 -36.65
N SER A 36 25.66 -9.73 -37.54
CA SER A 36 24.89 -8.53 -37.23
C SER A 36 23.63 -8.93 -36.46
N ALA A 37 23.70 -8.85 -35.12
CA ALA A 37 22.55 -9.06 -34.27
C ALA A 37 21.46 -8.06 -34.71
N PRO A 38 20.20 -8.51 -34.86
CA PRO A 38 19.14 -7.65 -35.36
C PRO A 38 19.03 -6.40 -34.46
N PRO A 39 18.92 -5.19 -35.05
CA PRO A 39 19.03 -3.91 -34.34
C PRO A 39 17.95 -3.67 -33.27
N MET A 40 16.94 -4.54 -33.19
CA MET A 40 15.90 -4.48 -32.16
C MET A 40 16.28 -5.17 -30.83
N LEU A 41 17.31 -6.02 -30.79
CA LEU A 41 17.71 -6.72 -29.55
C LEU A 41 18.73 -5.95 -28.71
N THR A 42 19.47 -5.02 -29.32
CA THR A 42 20.49 -4.19 -28.68
C THR A 42 20.00 -3.38 -27.46
N PRO A 43 18.78 -2.78 -27.43
CA PRO A 43 18.30 -2.05 -26.25
C PRO A 43 17.73 -2.96 -25.14
N VAL A 44 17.39 -4.22 -25.45
CA VAL A 44 16.71 -5.12 -24.49
C VAL A 44 17.69 -5.72 -23.49
N LEU A 45 18.90 -6.08 -23.93
CA LEU A 45 19.93 -6.68 -23.08
C LEU A 45 20.35 -5.79 -21.88
N PRO A 46 20.68 -4.49 -22.04
CA PRO A 46 21.03 -3.66 -20.89
C PRO A 46 19.86 -3.46 -19.92
N ALA A 47 18.63 -3.35 -20.44
CA ALA A 47 17.43 -3.24 -19.60
C ALA A 47 17.18 -4.52 -18.78
N LEU A 48 17.45 -5.70 -19.36
CA LEU A 48 17.32 -6.98 -18.65
C LEU A 48 18.39 -7.13 -17.56
N ALA A 49 19.64 -6.78 -17.85
CA ALA A 49 20.72 -6.82 -16.87
C ALA A 49 20.47 -5.86 -15.70
N GLU A 50 19.96 -4.65 -15.99
CA GLU A 50 19.56 -3.69 -14.97
C GLU A 50 18.39 -4.22 -14.12
N ALA A 51 17.38 -4.83 -14.74
CA ALA A 51 16.27 -5.45 -14.03
C ALA A 51 16.73 -6.60 -13.12
N GLN A 52 17.67 -7.44 -13.58
CA GLN A 52 18.27 -8.50 -12.78
C GLN A 52 19.03 -7.95 -11.57
N GLY A 53 19.85 -6.91 -11.77
CA GLY A 53 20.56 -6.23 -10.68
C GLY A 53 19.61 -5.66 -9.63
N ARG A 54 18.52 -5.03 -10.07
CA ARG A 54 17.47 -4.49 -9.17
C ARG A 54 16.75 -5.60 -8.40
N LEU A 55 16.47 -6.73 -9.04
CA LEU A 55 15.82 -7.87 -8.38
C LEU A 55 16.73 -8.54 -7.36
N ALA A 56 18.02 -8.68 -7.68
CA ALA A 56 19.03 -9.18 -6.74
C ALA A 56 19.17 -8.26 -5.52
N GLY A 57 19.19 -6.94 -5.72
CA GLY A 57 19.20 -5.96 -4.63
C GLY A 57 18.00 -6.10 -3.70
N ARG A 58 16.78 -6.18 -4.26
CA ARG A 58 15.54 -6.37 -3.47
C ARG A 58 15.52 -7.69 -2.69
N LEU A 59 16.13 -8.75 -3.25
CA LEU A 59 16.25 -10.03 -2.55
C LEU A 59 17.22 -9.89 -1.37
N ALA A 60 18.35 -9.22 -1.55
CA ALA A 60 19.27 -8.92 -0.46
C ALA A 60 18.59 -8.11 0.65
N ASP A 61 17.80 -7.08 0.29
CA ASP A 61 17.02 -6.29 1.26
C ASP A 61 16.08 -7.17 2.09
N LEU A 62 15.35 -8.10 1.45
CA LEU A 62 14.46 -9.04 2.13
C LEU A 62 15.20 -9.99 3.07
N LEU A 63 16.41 -10.41 2.70
CA LEU A 63 17.22 -11.33 3.50
C LEU A 63 17.79 -10.65 4.75
N HIS A 64 18.15 -9.36 4.68
CA HIS A 64 18.69 -8.58 5.82
C HIS A 64 17.60 -7.95 6.70
N ALA A 65 16.40 -7.71 6.15
CA ALA A 65 15.27 -7.14 6.87
C ALA A 65 14.94 -7.74 8.25
N PRO A 66 14.97 -9.07 8.49
CA PRO A 66 14.64 -9.62 9.81
C PRO A 66 15.69 -9.28 10.88
N GLU A 67 16.95 -9.10 10.52
CA GLU A 67 18.01 -8.73 11.47
C GLU A 67 17.85 -7.27 11.89
N GLU A 68 17.62 -6.38 10.92
CA GLU A 68 17.28 -4.98 11.20
C GLU A 68 15.98 -4.85 11.98
N ALA A 69 14.94 -5.62 11.66
CA ALA A 69 13.69 -5.60 12.42
C ALA A 69 13.90 -5.93 13.91
N ARG A 70 14.79 -6.90 14.20
CA ARG A 70 15.14 -7.25 15.58
C ARG A 70 15.92 -6.13 16.27
N SER A 71 16.89 -5.52 15.60
CA SER A 71 17.65 -4.40 16.17
C SER A 71 16.74 -3.20 16.45
N LEU A 72 15.79 -2.89 15.56
CA LEU A 72 14.77 -1.87 15.76
C LEU A 72 13.91 -2.12 16.99
N LEU A 73 13.45 -3.37 17.19
CA LEU A 73 12.65 -3.72 18.36
C LEU A 73 13.43 -3.59 19.67
N VAL A 74 14.71 -4.01 19.68
CA VAL A 74 15.58 -3.86 20.85
C VAL A 74 15.84 -2.37 21.14
N ASN A 75 16.13 -1.58 20.11
CA ASN A 75 16.37 -0.14 20.23
C ASN A 75 15.11 0.60 20.70
N LEU A 76 13.93 0.23 20.18
CA LEU A 76 12.65 0.79 20.61
C LEU A 76 12.37 0.46 22.08
N ALA A 77 12.60 -0.79 22.51
CA ALA A 77 12.41 -1.19 23.90
C ALA A 77 13.36 -0.44 24.84
N ALA A 78 14.64 -0.31 24.46
CA ALA A 78 15.62 0.46 25.22
C ALA A 78 15.23 1.95 25.30
N TRP A 79 14.76 2.54 24.19
CA TRP A 79 14.29 3.92 24.15
C TRP A 79 13.04 4.14 25.02
N LEU A 80 12.07 3.23 24.98
CA LEU A 80 10.87 3.30 25.82
C LEU A 80 11.18 3.21 27.32
N ALA A 81 12.29 2.57 27.70
CA ALA A 81 12.74 2.52 29.11
C ALA A 81 13.36 3.84 29.59
N THR A 82 13.67 4.78 28.69
CA THR A 82 14.18 6.11 29.06
C THR A 82 13.06 7.06 29.48
N ALA A 83 13.39 8.08 30.27
CA ALA A 83 12.42 9.12 30.65
C ALA A 83 11.84 9.87 29.43
N GLU A 84 12.63 10.04 28.37
CA GLU A 84 12.17 10.66 27.12
C GLU A 84 11.17 9.79 26.38
N GLY A 85 11.43 8.47 26.30
CA GLY A 85 10.53 7.50 25.68
C GLY A 85 9.18 7.43 26.40
N VAL A 86 9.19 7.37 27.74
CA VAL A 86 7.96 7.40 28.55
C VAL A 86 7.18 8.69 28.33
N ARG A 87 7.86 9.86 28.31
CA ARG A 87 7.23 11.15 28.06
C ARG A 87 6.60 11.23 26.67
N ALA A 88 7.31 10.79 25.63
CA ALA A 88 6.79 10.74 24.27
C ALA A 88 5.58 9.80 24.16
N PHE A 89 5.63 8.64 24.80
CA PHE A 89 4.50 7.71 24.86
C PHE A 89 3.28 8.33 25.56
N ALA A 90 3.49 9.05 26.68
CA ALA A 90 2.42 9.77 27.35
C ALA A 90 1.80 10.85 26.45
N TYR A 91 2.60 11.60 25.69
CA TYR A 91 2.10 12.58 24.72
C TYR A 91 1.30 11.94 23.58
N VAL A 92 1.73 10.78 23.08
CA VAL A 92 0.96 10.00 22.10
C VAL A 92 -0.40 9.59 22.68
N LEU A 93 -0.43 9.11 23.92
CA LEU A 93 -1.67 8.71 24.59
C LEU A 93 -2.62 9.92 24.76
N ILE A 94 -2.10 11.07 25.21
CA ILE A 94 -2.88 12.31 25.34
C ILE A 94 -3.43 12.74 23.98
N LEU A 95 -2.61 12.70 22.93
CA LEU A 95 -3.04 12.99 21.55
C LEU A 95 -4.20 12.10 21.13
N PHE A 96 -4.12 10.78 21.36
CA PHE A 96 -5.21 9.87 21.02
C PHE A 96 -6.46 10.15 21.84
N ILE A 97 -6.34 10.38 23.15
CA ILE A 97 -7.49 10.71 24.02
C ILE A 97 -8.20 11.98 23.53
N VAL A 98 -7.45 13.04 23.23
CA VAL A 98 -8.04 14.32 22.78
C VAL A 98 -8.64 14.18 21.38
N ALA A 99 -7.91 13.61 20.42
CA ALA A 99 -8.38 13.52 19.04
C ALA A 99 -9.56 12.55 18.88
N VAL A 100 -9.46 11.36 19.48
CA VAL A 100 -10.55 10.37 19.46
C VAL A 100 -11.70 10.83 20.35
N GLY A 101 -11.43 11.48 21.48
CA GLY A 101 -12.47 12.02 22.37
C GLY A 101 -13.30 13.12 21.71
N LEU A 102 -12.68 14.06 21.01
CA LEU A 102 -13.39 15.12 20.29
C LEU A 102 -14.25 14.53 19.16
N GLU A 103 -13.70 13.58 18.43
CA GLU A 103 -14.45 12.89 17.39
C GLU A 103 -15.62 12.08 17.99
N TRP A 104 -15.38 11.35 19.07
CA TRP A 104 -16.41 10.58 19.76
C TRP A 104 -17.53 11.49 20.26
N LEU A 105 -17.20 12.63 20.85
CA LEU A 105 -18.17 13.63 21.27
C LEU A 105 -19.00 14.13 20.08
N TYR A 106 -18.35 14.43 18.95
CA TYR A 106 -19.06 14.75 17.71
C TYR A 106 -20.05 13.64 17.30
N TRP A 107 -19.64 12.37 17.34
CA TRP A 107 -20.53 11.26 16.98
C TRP A 107 -21.73 11.15 17.91
N THR A 108 -21.58 11.41 19.21
CA THR A 108 -22.72 11.40 20.14
C THR A 108 -23.78 12.45 19.77
N CYS A 109 -23.35 13.63 19.31
CA CYS A 109 -24.27 14.68 18.84
C CYS A 109 -24.82 14.42 17.43
N ALA A 110 -23.99 13.91 16.52
CA ALA A 110 -24.34 13.67 15.13
C ALA A 110 -25.18 12.40 14.91
N PHE A 111 -25.26 11.51 15.91
CA PHE A 111 -25.94 10.21 15.80
C PHE A 111 -27.41 10.34 15.38
N SER A 112 -28.14 11.33 15.89
CA SER A 112 -29.54 11.57 15.53
C SER A 112 -29.68 11.95 14.05
N ALA A 113 -28.81 12.82 13.54
CA ALA A 113 -28.81 13.24 12.15
C ALA A 113 -28.43 12.10 11.18
N LEU A 114 -27.49 11.25 11.59
CA LEU A 114 -27.12 10.05 10.83
C LEU A 114 -28.27 9.05 10.77
N ARG A 115 -28.91 8.78 11.90
CA ARG A 115 -30.08 7.88 11.96
C ARG A 115 -31.23 8.39 11.10
N ALA A 116 -31.50 9.70 11.12
CA ALA A 116 -32.49 10.31 10.25
C ALA A 116 -32.13 10.16 8.77
N ALA A 117 -30.84 10.29 8.42
CA ALA A 117 -30.36 10.06 7.07
C ALA A 117 -30.42 8.57 6.66
N ASP A 118 -30.33 7.62 7.59
CA ASP A 118 -30.37 6.19 7.32
C ASP A 118 -31.80 5.67 7.09
N ILE A 119 -32.80 6.26 7.74
CA ILE A 119 -34.21 5.89 7.60
C ILE A 119 -34.86 6.52 6.35
N ALA A 120 -34.29 7.60 5.81
CA ALA A 120 -34.84 8.28 4.65
C ALA A 120 -34.86 7.37 3.41
N GLU A 121 -36.05 7.04 2.92
CA GLU A 121 -36.25 6.28 1.68
C GLU A 121 -36.13 7.21 0.45
N PRO A 122 -35.14 7.00 -0.43
CA PRO A 122 -34.96 7.86 -1.59
C PRO A 122 -35.94 7.48 -2.72
N SER A 123 -36.66 8.47 -3.25
CA SER A 123 -37.59 8.27 -4.37
C SER A 123 -36.93 8.48 -5.75
N SER A 124 -35.72 9.02 -5.80
CA SER A 124 -35.00 9.27 -7.06
C SER A 124 -33.48 9.02 -6.96
N PRO A 125 -32.79 8.67 -8.07
CA PRO A 125 -31.34 8.49 -8.08
C PRO A 125 -30.55 9.72 -7.63
N ARG A 126 -31.03 10.93 -7.96
CA ARG A 126 -30.42 12.19 -7.49
C ARG A 126 -30.51 12.32 -5.97
N GLN A 127 -31.63 11.92 -5.37
CA GLN A 127 -31.78 11.93 -3.91
C GLN A 127 -30.84 10.91 -3.24
N VAL A 128 -30.60 9.75 -3.84
CA VAL A 128 -29.61 8.78 -3.34
C VAL A 128 -28.22 9.42 -3.25
N LEU A 129 -27.79 10.09 -4.32
CA LEU A 129 -26.49 10.77 -4.34
C LEU A 129 -26.41 11.86 -3.28
N TRP A 130 -27.44 12.71 -3.16
CA TRP A 130 -27.49 13.76 -2.14
C TRP A 130 -27.50 13.21 -0.72
N LEU A 131 -28.23 12.12 -0.47
CA LEU A 131 -28.27 11.46 0.84
C LEU A 131 -26.91 10.83 1.16
N GLY A 132 -26.28 10.17 0.18
CA GLY A 132 -24.92 9.66 0.28
C GLY A 132 -23.90 10.77 0.58
N LEU A 133 -23.98 11.90 -0.13
CA LEU A 133 -23.11 13.05 0.09
C LEU A 133 -23.33 13.67 1.47
N ARG A 134 -24.59 13.79 1.94
CA ARG A 134 -24.92 14.27 3.29
C ARG A 134 -24.32 13.36 4.36
N ARG A 135 -24.45 12.04 4.20
CA ARG A 135 -23.81 11.05 5.10
C ARG A 135 -22.29 11.23 5.06
N ALA A 136 -21.69 11.33 3.88
CA ALA A 136 -20.25 11.54 3.72
C ALA A 136 -19.78 12.85 4.37
N MET A 137 -20.53 13.95 4.23
CA MET A 137 -20.24 15.23 4.90
C MET A 137 -20.28 15.09 6.42
N LEU A 138 -21.31 14.44 6.99
CA LEU A 138 -21.40 14.20 8.43
C LEU A 138 -20.18 13.40 8.94
N LYS A 139 -19.84 12.29 8.27
CA LYS A 139 -18.64 11.51 8.64
C LYS A 139 -17.34 12.31 8.44
N GLY A 140 -17.31 13.16 7.41
CA GLY A 140 -16.18 14.00 7.04
C GLY A 140 -15.89 15.08 8.07
N VAL A 141 -16.92 15.68 8.67
CA VAL A 141 -16.75 16.65 9.77
C VAL A 141 -16.10 15.98 10.98
N GLY A 142 -16.53 14.78 11.36
CA GLY A 142 -15.87 14.02 12.44
C GLY A 142 -14.38 13.76 12.14
N LEU A 143 -14.06 13.34 10.90
CA LEU A 143 -12.68 13.15 10.48
C LEU A 143 -11.87 14.45 10.48
N LEU A 144 -12.48 15.57 10.07
CA LEU A 144 -11.85 16.89 10.09
C LEU A 144 -11.55 17.33 11.54
N LEU A 145 -12.49 17.15 12.46
CA LEU A 145 -12.29 17.43 13.88
C LEU A 145 -11.15 16.59 14.47
N PHE A 146 -11.11 15.30 14.14
CA PHE A 146 -10.00 14.42 14.52
C PHE A 146 -8.65 14.97 14.00
N ALA A 147 -8.57 15.34 12.72
CA ALA A 147 -7.35 15.85 12.11
C ALA A 147 -6.90 17.18 12.74
N VAL A 148 -7.83 18.13 12.93
CA VAL A 148 -7.54 19.43 13.56
C VAL A 148 -7.09 19.25 15.01
N ALA A 149 -7.74 18.38 15.77
CA ALA A 149 -7.35 18.08 17.15
C ALA A 149 -5.95 17.41 17.20
N ALA A 150 -5.68 16.42 16.35
CA ALA A 150 -4.38 15.77 16.29
C ALA A 150 -3.27 16.78 15.93
N ILE A 151 -3.50 17.64 14.93
CA ILE A 151 -2.55 18.71 14.56
C ILE A 151 -2.33 19.65 15.75
N GLY A 152 -3.41 20.18 16.35
CA GLY A 152 -3.33 21.10 17.49
C GLY A 152 -2.56 20.51 18.68
N VAL A 153 -2.78 19.24 19.00
CA VAL A 153 -2.02 18.55 20.06
C VAL A 153 -0.56 18.35 19.66
N THR A 154 -0.27 17.91 18.43
CA THR A 154 1.12 17.77 17.96
C THR A 154 1.88 19.10 17.98
N THR A 155 1.24 20.23 17.69
CA THR A 155 1.91 21.54 17.75
C THR A 155 2.07 22.09 19.16
N SER A 156 1.29 21.58 20.13
CA SER A 156 1.30 22.09 21.52
C SER A 156 2.39 21.45 22.38
N PHE A 157 2.90 20.28 22.00
CA PHE A 157 3.93 19.55 22.74
C PHE A 157 5.32 19.74 22.13
N SER A 158 6.34 19.90 22.99
CA SER A 158 7.75 19.85 22.61
C SER A 158 8.20 18.38 22.52
N TRP A 159 8.00 17.78 21.36
CA TRP A 159 8.37 16.38 21.10
C TRP A 159 9.89 16.17 21.19
N PRO A 160 10.35 15.07 21.82
CA PRO A 160 11.76 14.74 21.85
C PRO A 160 12.24 14.19 20.50
N GLY A 161 13.27 14.80 19.91
CA GLY A 161 13.99 14.31 18.73
C GLY A 161 13.09 14.05 17.51
N ALA A 162 13.33 12.94 16.81
CA ALA A 162 12.61 12.54 15.59
C ALA A 162 11.19 11.96 15.84
N SER A 163 10.70 11.96 17.09
CA SER A 163 9.39 11.37 17.41
C SER A 163 8.22 12.13 16.77
N GLN A 164 8.35 13.45 16.59
CA GLN A 164 7.31 14.28 15.95
C GLN A 164 6.99 13.80 14.54
N ASP A 165 8.01 13.56 13.72
CA ASP A 165 7.84 13.11 12.33
C ASP A 165 7.17 11.73 12.25
N CYS A 166 7.53 10.83 13.16
CA CYS A 166 6.91 9.51 13.25
C CYS A 166 5.42 9.61 13.55
N ILE A 167 5.08 10.43 14.55
CA ILE A 167 3.71 10.60 15.03
C ILE A 167 2.86 11.30 13.98
N LEU A 168 3.36 12.36 13.36
CA LEU A 168 2.69 13.03 12.24
C LEU A 168 2.44 12.06 11.09
N THR A 169 3.41 11.18 10.79
CA THR A 169 3.23 10.15 9.76
C THR A 169 2.15 9.15 10.15
N ILE A 170 2.11 8.67 11.39
CA ILE A 170 1.07 7.76 11.88
C ILE A 170 -0.31 8.43 11.82
N VAL A 171 -0.43 9.67 12.29
CA VAL A 171 -1.68 10.45 12.23
C VAL A 171 -2.13 10.62 10.78
N LEU A 172 -1.21 10.97 9.87
CA LEU A 172 -1.50 11.10 8.45
C LEU A 172 -1.99 9.78 7.84
N VAL A 173 -1.34 8.65 8.16
CA VAL A 173 -1.76 7.31 7.72
C VAL A 173 -3.18 7.02 8.20
N ILE A 174 -3.49 7.27 9.48
CA ILE A 174 -4.83 7.08 10.04
C ILE A 174 -5.85 7.94 9.30
N VAL A 175 -5.56 9.23 9.08
CA VAL A 175 -6.46 10.16 8.37
C VAL A 175 -6.72 9.70 6.94
N LEU A 176 -5.66 9.32 6.20
CA LEU A 176 -5.78 8.83 4.83
C LEU A 176 -6.62 7.55 4.74
N LEU A 177 -6.43 6.61 5.67
CA LEU A 177 -7.20 5.37 5.70
C LEU A 177 -8.69 5.61 5.98
N ARG A 178 -8.99 6.53 6.90
CA ARG A 178 -10.37 6.90 7.21
C ARG A 178 -11.03 7.67 6.08
N LEU A 179 -10.29 8.56 5.43
CA LEU A 179 -10.74 9.27 4.23
C LEU A 179 -11.05 8.29 3.10
N ALA A 180 -10.15 7.33 2.84
CA ALA A 180 -10.36 6.28 1.86
C ALA A 180 -11.58 5.42 2.18
N GLY A 181 -11.75 5.01 3.45
CA GLY A 181 -12.93 4.28 3.89
C GLY A 181 -14.23 5.08 3.74
N LEU A 182 -14.20 6.40 3.92
CA LEU A 182 -15.33 7.28 3.71
C LEU A 182 -15.69 7.37 2.22
N VAL A 183 -14.70 7.54 1.35
CA VAL A 183 -14.89 7.52 -0.12
C VAL A 183 -15.42 6.17 -0.59
N LEU A 184 -14.84 5.06 -0.13
CA LEU A 184 -15.32 3.72 -0.48
C LEU A 184 -16.76 3.48 -0.02
N ARG A 185 -17.13 3.92 1.19
CA ARG A 185 -18.52 3.82 1.67
C ARG A 185 -19.48 4.69 0.86
N LEU A 186 -19.04 5.85 0.38
CA LEU A 186 -19.84 6.71 -0.50
C LEU A 186 -20.05 6.04 -1.87
N LEU A 187 -19.02 5.38 -2.42
CA LEU A 187 -19.07 4.73 -3.73
C LEU A 187 -19.82 3.38 -3.72
N LEU A 188 -19.55 2.54 -2.72
CA LEU A 188 -20.07 1.17 -2.64
C LEU A 188 -21.37 1.04 -1.83
N ALA A 189 -21.66 2.01 -0.96
CA ALA A 189 -22.81 2.01 -0.05
C ALA A 189 -23.09 0.64 0.61
N PRO A 190 -22.10 0.00 1.26
CA PRO A 190 -22.28 -1.34 1.82
C PRO A 190 -23.33 -1.30 2.94
N GLY A 191 -24.35 -2.17 2.85
CA GLY A 191 -25.32 -2.42 3.93
C GLY A 191 -26.59 -1.56 3.94
N SER A 192 -26.88 -0.77 2.90
CA SER A 192 -28.21 -0.17 2.72
C SER A 192 -29.05 -0.98 1.73
N THR A 193 -30.32 -1.20 2.07
CA THR A 193 -31.36 -1.78 1.19
C THR A 193 -31.81 -0.83 0.08
N GLY A 194 -31.32 0.41 0.09
CA GLY A 194 -31.65 1.44 -0.89
C GLY A 194 -30.98 1.25 -2.25
N PRO A 195 -31.35 2.08 -3.25
CA PRO A 195 -30.79 2.03 -4.59
C PRO A 195 -29.29 2.32 -4.53
N ARG A 196 -28.47 1.38 -5.00
CA ARG A 196 -27.00 1.50 -5.00
C ARG A 196 -26.52 2.17 -6.28
N ILE A 197 -25.43 2.94 -6.17
CA ILE A 197 -24.75 3.51 -7.34
C ILE A 197 -24.24 2.39 -8.24
N LEU A 198 -23.61 1.36 -7.65
CA LEU A 198 -23.29 0.13 -8.36
C LEU A 198 -24.30 -0.98 -8.02
N PRO A 199 -24.92 -1.65 -9.01
CA PRO A 199 -25.80 -2.79 -8.80
C PRO A 199 -24.97 -4.03 -8.41
N LEU A 200 -24.42 -4.00 -7.20
CA LEU A 200 -23.69 -5.11 -6.58
C LEU A 200 -24.58 -5.74 -5.51
N ASP A 201 -24.52 -7.06 -5.42
CA ASP A 201 -25.08 -7.81 -4.29
C ASP A 201 -24.40 -7.41 -2.96
N ASP A 202 -25.12 -7.49 -1.84
CA ASP A 202 -24.68 -7.02 -0.51
C ASP A 202 -23.35 -7.65 -0.10
N GLN A 203 -23.22 -8.95 -0.32
CA GLN A 203 -22.02 -9.71 0.02
C GLN A 203 -20.85 -9.32 -0.88
N THR A 204 -21.12 -9.09 -2.16
CA THR A 204 -20.09 -8.66 -3.12
C THR A 204 -19.62 -7.24 -2.82
N ALA A 205 -20.51 -6.32 -2.48
CA ALA A 205 -20.19 -4.96 -2.10
C ALA A 205 -19.36 -4.90 -0.80
N ALA A 206 -19.71 -5.71 0.20
CA ALA A 206 -18.95 -5.81 1.46
C ALA A 206 -17.52 -6.34 1.21
N ASN A 207 -17.39 -7.42 0.45
CA ASN A 207 -16.10 -8.00 0.09
C ASN A 207 -15.25 -7.05 -0.75
N ALA A 208 -15.86 -6.35 -1.71
CA ALA A 208 -15.18 -5.34 -2.52
C ALA A 208 -14.70 -4.15 -1.67
N ASN A 209 -15.54 -3.68 -0.73
CA ASN A 209 -15.16 -2.61 0.20
C ASN A 209 -13.99 -3.04 1.10
N PHE A 210 -14.04 -4.25 1.66
CA PHE A 210 -12.96 -4.78 2.49
C PHE A 210 -11.66 -4.96 1.69
N GLY A 211 -11.73 -5.58 0.51
CA GLY A 211 -10.58 -5.76 -0.37
C GLY A 211 -9.96 -4.44 -0.82
N ALA A 212 -10.78 -3.47 -1.22
CA ALA A 212 -10.31 -2.15 -1.60
C ALA A 212 -9.64 -1.41 -0.43
N LEU A 213 -10.24 -1.45 0.76
CA LEU A 213 -9.67 -0.82 1.94
C LEU A 213 -8.34 -1.49 2.34
N ALA A 214 -8.24 -2.82 2.25
CA ALA A 214 -7.01 -3.55 2.52
C ALA A 214 -5.89 -3.18 1.53
N VAL A 215 -6.20 -3.08 0.24
CA VAL A 215 -5.24 -2.62 -0.79
C VAL A 215 -4.77 -1.19 -0.49
N ILE A 216 -5.69 -0.27 -0.20
CA ILE A 216 -5.33 1.11 0.13
C ILE A 216 -4.49 1.15 1.41
N ALA A 217 -4.82 0.35 2.43
CA ALA A 217 -4.05 0.24 3.66
C ALA A 217 -2.61 -0.20 3.41
N LEU A 218 -2.43 -1.26 2.64
CA LEU A 218 -1.10 -1.74 2.26
C LEU A 218 -0.30 -0.68 1.50
N LEU A 219 -0.94 0.00 0.53
CA LEU A 219 -0.25 1.04 -0.25
C LEU A 219 0.13 2.25 0.60
N VAL A 220 -0.77 2.74 1.46
CA VAL A 220 -0.48 3.86 2.38
C VAL A 220 0.64 3.46 3.34
N VAL A 221 0.57 2.28 3.95
CA VAL A 221 1.62 1.79 4.86
C VAL A 221 2.95 1.65 4.12
N GLY A 222 2.98 1.03 2.93
CA GLY A 222 4.19 0.83 2.13
C GLY A 222 4.83 2.10 1.59
N VAL A 223 4.08 3.21 1.52
CA VAL A 223 4.62 4.52 1.13
C VAL A 223 5.14 5.29 2.35
N PHE A 224 4.33 5.40 3.40
CA PHE A 224 4.62 6.31 4.51
C PHE A 224 5.52 5.69 5.60
N ILE A 225 5.29 4.43 5.99
CA ILE A 225 6.02 3.82 7.10
C ILE A 225 7.51 3.61 6.80
N PRO A 226 7.92 3.08 5.62
CA PRO A 226 9.33 2.98 5.25
C PRO A 226 10.09 4.30 5.35
N GLY A 227 9.49 5.40 4.90
CA GLY A 227 10.12 6.72 4.94
C GLY A 227 10.28 7.28 6.37
N SER A 228 9.50 6.79 7.34
CA SER A 228 9.70 7.11 8.75
C SER A 228 10.78 6.23 9.38
N ILE A 229 10.83 4.94 9.02
CA ILE A 229 11.86 4.01 9.49
C ILE A 229 13.25 4.49 9.07
N GLU A 230 13.43 4.83 7.78
CA GLU A 230 14.70 5.33 7.24
C GLU A 230 15.18 6.57 7.99
N ARG A 231 14.26 7.50 8.30
CA ARG A 231 14.60 8.75 9.01
C ARG A 231 14.99 8.56 10.47
N ILE A 232 14.43 7.56 11.14
CA ILE A 232 14.61 7.38 12.60
C ILE A 232 15.80 6.46 12.90
N SER A 233 16.05 5.46 12.06
CA SER A 233 16.85 4.30 12.44
C SER A 233 17.91 3.86 11.43
N ASP A 234 18.01 4.54 10.29
CA ASP A 234 18.93 4.19 9.19
C ASP A 234 18.78 2.74 8.70
N ALA A 235 17.64 2.10 9.00
CA ALA A 235 17.32 0.72 8.62
C ALA A 235 16.74 0.65 7.20
N HIS A 236 17.61 0.89 6.21
CA HIS A 236 17.21 0.97 4.81
C HIS A 236 16.67 -0.35 4.27
N HIS A 237 17.30 -1.49 4.59
CA HIS A 237 16.90 -2.79 4.06
C HIS A 237 15.50 -3.20 4.57
N PHE A 238 15.21 -2.97 5.86
CA PHE A 238 13.91 -3.20 6.44
C PHE A 238 12.83 -2.31 5.82
N ALA A 239 13.12 -1.03 5.61
CA ALA A 239 12.19 -0.10 4.96
C ALA A 239 11.83 -0.55 3.53
N GLN A 240 12.83 -0.95 2.73
CA GLN A 240 12.59 -1.45 1.37
C GLN A 240 11.83 -2.79 1.38
N ALA A 241 12.14 -3.70 2.30
CA ALA A 241 11.43 -4.95 2.48
C ALA A 241 9.94 -4.73 2.82
N VAL A 242 9.63 -3.83 3.77
CA VAL A 242 8.24 -3.47 4.11
C VAL A 242 7.49 -2.93 2.90
N ARG A 243 8.12 -2.03 2.13
CA ARG A 243 7.53 -1.49 0.89
C ARG A 243 7.25 -2.61 -0.13
N LEU A 244 8.20 -3.52 -0.34
CA LEU A 244 8.06 -4.62 -1.27
C LEU A 244 6.94 -5.57 -0.86
N VAL A 245 6.91 -5.98 0.40
CA VAL A 245 5.86 -6.86 0.95
C VAL A 245 4.49 -6.21 0.80
N ALA A 246 4.35 -4.94 1.16
CA ALA A 246 3.09 -4.22 1.08
C ALA A 246 2.56 -4.13 -0.36
N VAL A 247 3.41 -3.76 -1.33
CA VAL A 247 3.03 -3.69 -2.75
C VAL A 247 2.70 -5.08 -3.32
N THR A 248 3.47 -6.11 -2.94
CA THR A 248 3.25 -7.50 -3.39
C THR A 248 1.90 -8.02 -2.89
N LEU A 249 1.61 -7.82 -1.59
CA LEU A 249 0.32 -8.20 -1.02
C LEU A 249 -0.84 -7.42 -1.64
N ALA A 250 -0.68 -6.12 -1.88
CA ALA A 250 -1.69 -5.31 -2.54
C ALA A 250 -2.00 -5.84 -3.96
N ALA A 251 -0.96 -6.12 -4.76
CA ALA A 251 -1.12 -6.73 -6.08
C ALA A 251 -1.80 -8.10 -6.00
N GLY A 252 -1.41 -8.94 -5.03
CA GLY A 252 -2.01 -10.25 -4.78
C GLY A 252 -3.52 -10.16 -4.46
N ILE A 253 -3.93 -9.22 -3.60
CA ILE A 253 -5.35 -8.99 -3.26
C ILE A 253 -6.13 -8.54 -4.49
N VAL A 254 -5.57 -7.63 -5.30
CA VAL A 254 -6.21 -7.17 -6.55
C VAL A 254 -6.41 -8.34 -7.52
N LEU A 255 -5.37 -9.16 -7.74
CA LEU A 255 -5.46 -10.34 -8.61
C LEU A 255 -6.46 -11.38 -8.08
N ALA A 256 -6.48 -11.63 -6.77
CA ALA A 256 -7.44 -12.51 -6.14
C ALA A 256 -8.88 -11.99 -6.32
N GLY A 257 -9.09 -10.68 -6.18
CA GLY A 257 -10.38 -10.03 -6.43
C GLY A 257 -10.84 -10.17 -7.89
N ILE A 258 -9.95 -9.95 -8.86
CA ILE A 258 -10.22 -10.17 -10.29
C ILE A 258 -10.58 -11.64 -10.54
N ALA A 259 -9.80 -12.58 -10.00
CA ALA A 259 -10.07 -14.00 -10.17
C ALA A 259 -11.42 -14.43 -9.55
N ALA A 260 -11.75 -13.92 -8.36
CA ALA A 260 -13.03 -14.17 -7.70
C ALA A 260 -14.21 -13.60 -8.52
N ALA A 261 -14.09 -12.38 -9.02
CA ALA A 261 -15.10 -11.76 -9.88
C ALA A 261 -15.28 -12.54 -11.20
N ALA A 262 -14.20 -13.04 -11.80
CA ALA A 262 -14.27 -13.85 -13.01
C ALA A 262 -14.99 -15.19 -12.78
N ARG A 263 -14.81 -15.81 -11.60
CA ARG A 263 -15.51 -17.04 -11.21
C ARG A 263 -17.00 -16.77 -10.96
N ALA A 264 -17.35 -15.67 -10.32
CA ALA A 264 -18.73 -15.26 -10.06
C ALA A 264 -19.49 -14.91 -11.35
N ALA A 265 -18.79 -14.35 -12.35
CA ALA A 265 -19.36 -13.99 -13.64
C ALA A 265 -19.70 -15.19 -14.54
N LYS A 266 -19.38 -16.44 -14.16
CA LYS A 266 -19.77 -17.62 -14.95
C LYS A 266 -21.30 -17.71 -14.98
N PRO A 267 -21.94 -17.47 -16.15
CA PRO A 267 -23.39 -17.49 -16.23
C PRO A 267 -23.88 -18.89 -15.87
N ARG A 268 -24.84 -18.97 -14.93
CA ARG A 268 -25.70 -20.15 -14.74
C ARG A 268 -26.28 -20.48 -16.11
N ARG A 269 -25.67 -21.44 -16.80
CA ARG A 269 -26.06 -21.92 -18.13
C ARG A 269 -27.50 -22.44 -18.06
N ARG A 270 -28.48 -21.56 -18.27
CA ARG A 270 -29.82 -21.96 -18.68
C ARG A 270 -30.22 -21.07 -19.86
N THR A 271 -30.48 -21.76 -20.98
CA THR A 271 -31.14 -21.31 -22.21
C THR A 271 -30.39 -20.33 -23.13
N ALA A 272 -29.46 -20.92 -23.89
CA ALA A 272 -29.36 -20.83 -25.35
C ALA A 272 -29.88 -19.57 -26.06
N ARG A 273 -28.98 -18.64 -26.40
CA ARG A 273 -28.98 -17.94 -27.70
C ARG A 273 -27.53 -17.62 -28.08
N ARG A 274 -27.16 -18.02 -29.30
CA ARG A 274 -25.82 -17.92 -29.91
C ARG A 274 -25.33 -16.47 -30.00
N ARG A 275 -24.80 -15.91 -28.90
CA ARG A 275 -23.98 -14.70 -28.95
C ARG A 275 -22.52 -15.12 -28.94
N LEU A 276 -21.72 -14.52 -29.84
CA LEU A 276 -20.27 -14.69 -29.93
C LEU A 276 -19.64 -14.54 -28.53
N PRO A 277 -18.61 -15.34 -28.20
CA PRO A 277 -17.95 -15.24 -26.90
C PRO A 277 -17.37 -13.82 -26.74
N PRO A 278 -17.83 -13.04 -25.75
CA PRO A 278 -17.20 -11.75 -25.49
C PRO A 278 -15.74 -12.02 -25.09
N PHE A 279 -14.81 -11.28 -25.70
CA PHE A 279 -13.39 -11.34 -25.31
C PHE A 279 -13.27 -11.14 -23.78
N PRO A 280 -12.45 -11.94 -23.09
CA PRO A 280 -12.41 -11.95 -21.63
C PRO A 280 -11.73 -10.67 -21.10
N LYS A 281 -12.51 -9.64 -20.81
CA LYS A 281 -12.03 -8.37 -20.20
C LYS A 281 -11.17 -8.60 -18.94
N MET A 282 -11.46 -9.68 -18.20
CA MET A 282 -10.73 -10.07 -17.00
C MET A 282 -9.27 -10.46 -17.30
N PHE A 283 -9.00 -11.05 -18.46
CA PHE A 283 -7.64 -11.40 -18.88
C PHE A 283 -6.79 -10.13 -19.06
N PHE A 284 -7.33 -9.13 -19.75
CA PHE A 284 -6.65 -7.83 -19.91
C PHE A 284 -6.40 -7.15 -18.57
N ALA A 285 -7.38 -7.16 -17.66
CA ALA A 285 -7.20 -6.60 -16.31
C ALA A 285 -6.08 -7.31 -15.54
N SER A 286 -6.01 -8.64 -15.59
CA SER A 286 -4.93 -9.38 -14.92
C SER A 286 -3.56 -9.11 -15.56
N VAL A 287 -3.47 -9.12 -16.89
CA VAL A 287 -2.22 -8.83 -17.60
C VAL A 287 -1.75 -7.43 -17.26
N LEU A 288 -2.65 -6.45 -17.23
CA LEU A 288 -2.35 -5.07 -16.91
C LEU A 288 -1.82 -4.89 -15.48
N VAL A 289 -2.44 -5.53 -14.49
CA VAL A 289 -1.97 -5.50 -13.09
C VAL A 289 -0.57 -6.12 -12.99
N VAL A 290 -0.33 -7.26 -13.66
CA VAL A 290 0.98 -7.90 -13.71
C VAL A 290 2.01 -7.00 -14.40
N THR A 291 1.66 -6.35 -15.51
CA THR A 291 2.54 -5.41 -16.21
C THR A 291 2.92 -4.23 -15.34
N ILE A 292 1.95 -3.59 -14.66
CA ILE A 292 2.21 -2.48 -13.73
C ILE A 292 3.14 -2.94 -12.60
N TYR A 293 2.89 -4.12 -12.04
CA TYR A 293 3.70 -4.68 -10.96
C TYR A 293 5.14 -4.99 -11.40
N VAL A 294 5.32 -5.66 -12.54
CA VAL A 294 6.64 -5.97 -13.10
C VAL A 294 7.40 -4.68 -13.43
N LEU A 295 6.72 -3.68 -14.01
CA LEU A 295 7.33 -2.38 -14.32
C LEU A 295 7.78 -1.63 -13.07
N TRP A 296 6.98 -1.70 -12.00
CA TRP A 296 7.37 -1.17 -10.69
C TRP A 296 8.55 -1.96 -10.08
N LEU A 297 8.56 -3.29 -10.23
CA LEU A 297 9.64 -4.14 -9.76
C LEU A 297 10.96 -3.86 -10.49
N ALA A 298 10.86 -3.60 -11.78
CA ALA A 298 11.98 -3.21 -12.62
C ALA A 298 12.47 -1.79 -12.34
N GLY A 299 11.93 -1.04 -11.38
CA GLY A 299 12.37 0.31 -10.99
C GLY A 299 11.81 1.45 -11.85
N GLY A 300 10.88 1.16 -12.76
CA GLY A 300 10.14 2.15 -13.54
C GLY A 300 9.02 2.82 -12.75
N GLY A 301 9.28 3.27 -11.51
CA GLY A 301 8.24 3.72 -10.57
C GLY A 301 7.32 4.79 -11.14
N ARG A 302 7.86 5.78 -11.87
CA ARG A 302 7.06 6.82 -12.54
C ARG A 302 6.18 6.24 -13.66
N LEU A 303 6.73 5.35 -14.49
CA LEU A 303 5.99 4.72 -15.58
C LEU A 303 4.86 3.83 -15.05
N ALA A 304 5.15 2.99 -14.06
CA ALA A 304 4.17 2.16 -13.39
C ALA A 304 3.04 2.99 -12.78
N LEU A 305 3.37 4.13 -12.15
CA LEU A 305 2.39 5.05 -11.60
C LEU A 305 1.53 5.69 -12.70
N THR A 306 2.14 6.18 -13.78
CA THR A 306 1.38 6.76 -14.90
C THR A 306 0.43 5.74 -15.53
N LEU A 307 0.90 4.50 -15.72
CA LEU A 307 0.08 3.42 -16.27
C LEU A 307 -1.07 3.09 -15.32
N ALA A 308 -0.80 2.98 -14.01
CA ALA A 308 -1.83 2.74 -13.00
C ALA A 308 -2.90 3.85 -12.97
N VAL A 309 -2.48 5.12 -13.06
CA VAL A 309 -3.40 6.27 -13.11
C VAL A 309 -4.28 6.21 -14.37
N VAL A 310 -3.69 5.97 -15.54
CA VAL A 310 -4.46 5.83 -16.80
C VAL A 310 -5.47 4.70 -16.70
N CYS A 311 -5.08 3.56 -16.14
CA CYS A 311 -5.98 2.41 -15.95
C CYS A 311 -7.13 2.73 -15.00
N LEU A 312 -6.85 3.47 -13.93
CA LEU A 312 -7.85 3.91 -12.97
C LEU A 312 -8.84 4.89 -13.60
N VAL A 313 -8.37 5.83 -14.42
CA VAL A 313 -9.22 6.77 -15.16
C VAL A 313 -10.13 6.02 -16.13
N VAL A 314 -9.58 5.10 -16.93
CA VAL A 314 -10.37 4.29 -17.89
C VAL A 314 -11.40 3.42 -17.17
N ALA A 315 -11.02 2.82 -16.04
CA ALA A 315 -11.95 2.05 -15.22
C ALA A 315 -13.08 2.94 -14.66
N ALA A 316 -12.74 4.13 -14.16
CA ALA A 316 -13.71 5.09 -13.64
C ALA A 316 -14.69 5.56 -14.74
N GLU A 317 -14.21 5.90 -15.93
CA GLU A 317 -15.05 6.25 -17.08
C GLU A 317 -15.98 5.10 -17.48
N GLY A 318 -15.48 3.87 -17.47
CA GLY A 318 -16.28 2.68 -17.75
C GLY A 318 -17.45 2.48 -16.79
N VAL A 319 -17.27 2.87 -15.52
CA VAL A 319 -18.31 2.82 -14.48
C VAL A 319 -19.29 3.98 -14.61
N LEU A 320 -18.82 5.19 -14.97
CA LEU A 320 -19.65 6.39 -15.06
C LEU A 320 -20.51 6.45 -16.33
N ARG A 321 -20.01 5.97 -17.47
CA ARG A 321 -20.70 6.04 -18.76
C ARG A 321 -22.12 5.46 -18.79
N PRO A 322 -22.43 4.31 -18.15
CA PRO A 322 -23.79 3.80 -18.11
C PRO A 322 -24.75 4.61 -17.22
N MET A 323 -24.26 5.51 -16.35
CA MET A 323 -25.12 6.34 -15.49
C MET A 323 -25.62 7.61 -16.19
N VAL A 324 -24.94 8.04 -17.25
CA VAL A 324 -25.28 9.26 -18.00
C VAL A 324 -26.30 8.99 -19.12
N ARG A 325 -26.49 7.72 -19.49
CA ARG A 325 -27.47 7.29 -20.49
C ARG A 325 -28.78 6.90 -19.84
#